data_AF-A0A8C7XIH6-F1
#
_entry.id   AF-A0A8C7XIH6-F1
#
_cell.length_a   1.000
_cell.length_b   1.000
_cell.length_c   1.000
_cell.angle_alpha   90.00
_cell.angle_beta   90.00
_cell.angle_gamma   90.00
#
_symmetry.space_group_name_H-M   'P 1'
#
loop_
_entity.id
_entity.type
_entity.pdbx_description
1 polymer ?
#
loop_
_entity_poly.entity_id
_entity_poly.type
_entity_poly.pdbx_seq_one_letter_code
_entity_poly.pdbx_strand_id
1 'polypeptide(L)'
;MLTPPSGLTEKCDMPTDPAYPVCAEKTEFLQAHWQSDPCYAFYGVDGTTCSILSYLSQIENFCPPRPGRNHSSLPWHQKTHLNAHIRDSLSSLYEALSNSSSLAIKFIRSRVERMSERWIKAGLRMKQNASDTGSPELKVLLYPGALAGKAGQHFEAMVERGGPLGELVQWADLSACLTILGHHLTFISVSYSVWSRLIGAAPGHGGCPIQRPLTFDLIYTDYHGLAHLHGAMGLAFNHYKCRFRILDSFGTEPTFNLASYAQSRGYKTLWGSWGLRPLQYMNMFPHTPDNSFLGFVSEETLKTENSKDRLEPESYRKERIAVVYGKQDYMWQGKSEYVRIISEELETHGTVYQASHHSSNLPSFVKNHGLLTQEQFLKLLHRAKVFIGLGFPYEGPAPIEAIALGCVFLQPRFDPPHTSDNNNFYKGKPTTRKISSQHPYAEQFIGKPYVLTVDTTNTTAVREAVKSILNTEVKPFTPREFTCVGMLERVHSYITYQFTFSDLFPDSESIKNFCSTSVPTWPPKSALKVHLGPLGQSCVSVCQHSSLWCEPALFHHLNTPAAFTRLGLGCSRMVQEVNHLFPSYNPWGRHCGLQRENLLFSCAGSDPSHRRLCPCSVGQVALCPQCL
;
A
#
# COMPACT_ATOMS: atom_id res chain seq x y z
N MET A 1 -59.92 19.24 22.92
CA MET A 1 -58.80 19.28 23.88
C MET A 1 -58.74 17.92 24.57
N LEU A 2 -57.82 17.06 24.14
CA LEU A 2 -57.44 15.84 24.84
C LEU A 2 -56.01 16.09 25.30
N THR A 3 -55.84 16.26 26.60
CA THR A 3 -54.55 16.37 27.29
C THR A 3 -53.74 15.10 27.05
N PRO A 4 -52.45 15.20 26.68
CA PRO A 4 -51.57 14.04 26.70
C PRO A 4 -51.37 13.58 28.15
N PRO A 5 -51.28 12.27 28.42
CA PRO A 5 -51.01 11.79 29.76
C PRO A 5 -49.61 12.24 30.21
N SER A 6 -49.55 12.78 31.42
CA SER A 6 -48.34 13.15 32.15
C SER A 6 -47.32 12.02 32.14
N GLY A 7 -46.11 12.31 31.63
CA GLY A 7 -45.00 11.38 31.59
C GLY A 7 -44.61 10.92 33.00
N LEU A 8 -44.70 9.61 33.24
CA LEU A 8 -43.89 8.96 34.24
C LEU A 8 -42.43 9.21 33.84
N THR A 9 -41.71 9.98 34.66
CA THR A 9 -40.25 10.05 34.58
C THR A 9 -39.74 8.66 34.92
N GLU A 10 -39.49 7.85 33.90
CA GLU A 10 -38.85 6.56 34.04
C GLU A 10 -37.50 6.82 34.72
N LYS A 11 -37.38 6.45 36.00
CA LYS A 11 -36.10 6.50 36.71
C LYS A 11 -35.37 5.21 36.39
N CYS A 12 -34.36 5.30 35.54
CA CYS A 12 -33.49 4.18 35.26
C CYS A 12 -32.32 4.21 36.22
N ASP A 13 -32.25 3.20 37.09
CA ASP A 13 -31.13 3.01 38.00
C ASP A 13 -29.89 2.52 37.25
N MET A 14 -28.73 2.82 37.83
CA MET A 14 -27.44 2.45 37.23
C MET A 14 -27.19 0.94 37.38
N PRO A 15 -26.94 0.18 36.29
CA PRO A 15 -26.60 -1.22 36.40
C PRO A 15 -25.25 -1.41 37.10
N THR A 16 -25.17 -2.36 38.03
CA THR A 16 -23.94 -2.73 38.76
C THR A 16 -23.35 -4.05 38.26
N ASP A 17 -23.61 -4.41 37.01
CA ASP A 17 -23.16 -5.69 36.44
C ASP A 17 -21.63 -5.71 36.24
N PRO A 18 -20.89 -6.60 36.92
CA PRO A 18 -19.44 -6.72 36.75
C PRO A 18 -19.00 -7.05 35.33
N ALA A 19 -19.87 -7.62 34.48
CA ALA A 19 -19.58 -7.88 33.07
C ALA A 19 -19.50 -6.59 32.23
N TYR A 20 -20.03 -5.48 32.74
CA TYR A 20 -20.07 -4.17 32.08
C TYR A 20 -19.41 -3.08 32.96
N PRO A 21 -18.10 -3.20 33.25
CA PRO A 21 -17.44 -2.39 34.28
C PRO A 21 -17.36 -0.90 33.95
N VAL A 22 -17.50 -0.53 32.68
CA VAL A 22 -17.42 0.86 32.18
C VAL A 22 -18.79 1.51 31.98
N CYS A 23 -19.89 0.81 32.29
CA CYS A 23 -21.25 1.32 32.05
C CYS A 23 -21.52 2.62 32.82
N ALA A 24 -21.15 2.66 34.10
CA ALA A 24 -21.37 3.82 34.96
C ALA A 24 -20.55 5.03 34.50
N GLU A 25 -19.25 4.85 34.31
CA GLU A 25 -18.33 5.90 33.84
C GLU A 25 -18.78 6.50 32.49
N LYS A 26 -19.18 5.66 31.53
CA LYS A 26 -19.68 6.13 30.23
C LYS A 26 -21.02 6.83 30.31
N THR A 27 -21.87 6.44 31.26
CA THR A 27 -23.14 7.11 31.49
C THR A 27 -22.92 8.50 32.05
N GLU A 28 -22.03 8.65 33.05
CA GLU A 28 -21.63 9.95 33.60
C GLU A 28 -21.00 10.84 32.52
N PHE A 29 -20.14 10.27 31.68
CA PHE A 29 -19.56 10.99 30.54
C PHE A 29 -20.64 11.55 29.61
N LEU A 30 -21.59 10.72 29.18
CA LEU A 30 -22.65 11.15 28.26
C LEU A 30 -23.65 12.11 28.92
N GLN A 31 -23.90 12.02 30.23
CA GLN A 31 -24.74 13.00 30.92
C GLN A 31 -24.18 14.43 30.78
N ALA A 32 -22.85 14.57 30.84
CA ALA A 32 -22.18 15.85 30.67
C ALA A 32 -21.90 16.22 29.20
N HIS A 33 -21.73 15.24 28.31
CA HIS A 33 -21.16 15.48 26.97
C HIS A 33 -22.00 14.98 25.80
N TRP A 34 -23.23 14.49 25.98
CA TRP A 34 -24.04 13.99 24.85
C TRP A 34 -24.31 15.01 23.75
N GLN A 35 -24.14 16.31 24.01
CA GLN A 35 -24.27 17.36 22.99
C GLN A 35 -22.98 17.63 22.21
N SER A 36 -21.86 17.00 22.57
CA SER A 36 -20.56 17.22 21.92
C SER A 36 -20.51 16.69 20.49
N ASP A 37 -21.38 15.73 20.15
CA ASP A 37 -21.53 15.19 18.81
C ASP A 37 -23.03 14.99 18.49
N PRO A 38 -23.55 15.52 17.36
CA PRO A 38 -24.95 15.35 16.99
C PRO A 38 -25.37 13.89 16.79
N CYS A 39 -24.43 12.95 16.68
CA CYS A 39 -24.71 11.53 16.56
C CYS A 39 -25.49 10.98 17.77
N TYR A 40 -25.26 11.47 18.99
CA TYR A 40 -25.94 10.97 20.19
C TYR A 40 -27.44 11.28 20.14
N ALA A 41 -27.78 12.52 19.80
CA ALA A 41 -29.16 12.94 19.58
C ALA A 41 -29.82 12.16 18.43
N PHE A 42 -29.07 11.90 17.36
CA PHE A 42 -29.53 11.06 16.25
C PHE A 42 -29.91 9.64 16.69
N TYR A 43 -29.18 9.06 17.65
CA TYR A 43 -29.53 7.77 18.27
C TYR A 43 -30.55 7.85 19.41
N GLY A 44 -31.16 9.02 19.63
CA GLY A 44 -32.23 9.21 20.62
C GLY A 44 -31.75 9.53 22.04
N VAL A 45 -30.49 9.92 22.22
CA VAL A 45 -30.01 10.46 23.51
C VAL A 45 -30.55 11.87 23.69
N ASP A 46 -31.26 12.10 24.79
CA ASP A 46 -31.90 13.37 25.15
C ASP A 46 -31.34 13.99 26.45
N GLY A 47 -30.29 13.39 27.01
CA GLY A 47 -29.65 13.80 28.27
C GLY A 47 -30.20 13.11 29.51
N THR A 48 -31.31 12.37 29.41
CA THR A 48 -31.82 11.56 30.53
C THR A 48 -30.97 10.30 30.75
N THR A 49 -30.87 9.83 31.99
CA THR A 49 -30.15 8.58 32.31
C THR A 49 -30.73 7.39 31.53
N CYS A 50 -32.04 7.37 31.29
CA CYS A 50 -32.68 6.28 30.55
C CYS A 50 -32.31 6.22 29.06
N SER A 51 -32.26 7.38 28.38
CA SER A 51 -31.87 7.42 26.97
C SER A 51 -30.39 7.06 26.79
N ILE A 52 -29.52 7.55 27.68
CA ILE A 52 -28.09 7.24 27.70
C ILE A 52 -27.84 5.74 27.91
N LEU A 53 -28.47 5.15 28.91
CA LEU A 53 -28.38 3.71 29.17
C LEU A 53 -28.93 2.87 28.02
N SER A 54 -30.00 3.33 27.36
CA SER A 54 -30.54 2.64 26.18
C SER A 54 -29.57 2.67 25.02
N TYR A 55 -28.92 3.81 24.78
CA TYR A 55 -27.86 3.95 23.79
C TYR A 55 -26.65 3.05 24.10
N LEU A 56 -26.11 3.14 25.32
CA LEU A 56 -24.93 2.36 25.73
C LEU A 56 -25.18 0.85 25.73
N SER A 57 -26.42 0.40 25.94
CA SER A 57 -26.75 -1.03 25.86
C SER A 57 -27.00 -1.50 24.44
N GLN A 58 -27.78 -0.75 23.64
CA GLN A 58 -28.25 -1.22 22.33
C GLN A 58 -27.30 -0.89 21.18
N ILE A 59 -26.54 0.20 21.30
CA ILE A 59 -25.72 0.74 20.21
C ILE A 59 -24.23 0.47 20.45
N GLU A 60 -23.71 0.73 21.65
CA GLU A 60 -22.28 0.56 21.95
C GLU A 60 -21.93 -0.68 22.78
N ASN A 61 -22.93 -1.37 23.34
CA ASN A 61 -22.76 -2.56 24.19
C ASN A 61 -21.81 -2.35 25.39
N PHE A 62 -21.84 -1.16 25.99
CA PHE A 62 -21.14 -0.83 27.24
C PHE A 62 -22.00 -1.01 28.49
N CYS A 63 -23.30 -1.27 28.34
CA CYS A 63 -24.23 -1.54 29.44
C CYS A 63 -25.07 -2.80 29.16
N PRO A 64 -25.60 -3.47 30.20
CA PRO A 64 -26.46 -4.64 30.04
C PRO A 64 -27.70 -4.36 29.18
N PRO A 65 -28.16 -5.33 28.37
CA PRO A 65 -29.42 -5.22 27.64
C PRO A 65 -30.61 -4.97 28.57
N ARG A 66 -31.54 -4.10 28.16
CA ARG A 66 -32.73 -3.80 28.97
C ARG A 66 -33.81 -4.88 28.84
N PRO A 67 -34.49 -5.29 29.93
CA PRO A 67 -35.60 -6.24 29.87
C PRO A 67 -36.76 -5.68 29.03
N GLY A 68 -37.32 -6.47 28.11
CA GLY A 68 -38.56 -6.12 27.38
C GLY A 68 -38.42 -5.78 25.89
N ARG A 69 -37.25 -5.99 25.25
CA ARG A 69 -37.14 -6.01 23.78
C ARG A 69 -36.43 -7.28 23.33
N ASN A 70 -37.12 -8.09 22.53
CA ASN A 70 -36.54 -9.27 21.90
C ASN A 70 -35.37 -8.84 21.01
N HIS A 71 -34.18 -9.39 21.25
CA HIS A 71 -33.09 -9.38 20.28
C HIS A 71 -33.47 -10.29 19.10
N SER A 72 -34.34 -9.80 18.23
CA SER A 72 -34.49 -10.39 16.90
C SER A 72 -33.15 -10.20 16.19
N SER A 73 -32.45 -11.29 15.90
CA SER A 73 -31.30 -11.29 15.02
C SER A 73 -31.64 -10.53 13.73
N LEU A 74 -30.90 -9.48 13.44
CA LEU A 74 -31.16 -8.62 12.28
C LEU A 74 -31.11 -9.46 10.97
N PRO A 75 -32.06 -9.29 10.02
CA PRO A 75 -32.23 -10.16 8.84
C PRO A 75 -31.11 -10.13 7.78
N TRP A 76 -29.95 -9.54 8.07
CA TRP A 76 -28.92 -9.22 7.07
C TRP A 76 -27.82 -10.29 6.91
N HIS A 77 -28.00 -11.47 7.52
CA HIS A 77 -27.04 -12.57 7.47
C HIS A 77 -27.15 -13.49 6.24
N GLN A 78 -28.14 -13.30 5.37
CA GLN A 78 -28.18 -14.04 4.11
C GLN A 78 -27.35 -13.32 3.03
N LYS A 79 -26.07 -13.69 2.94
CA LYS A 79 -25.28 -13.40 1.73
C LYS A 79 -25.63 -14.46 0.68
N THR A 80 -26.22 -14.04 -0.43
CA THR A 80 -26.20 -14.84 -1.65
C THR A 80 -24.78 -14.81 -2.20
N HIS A 81 -24.12 -15.97 -2.18
CA HIS A 81 -22.73 -16.10 -2.61
C HIS A 81 -22.70 -16.38 -4.11
N LEU A 82 -22.32 -15.37 -4.88
CA LEU A 82 -21.93 -15.55 -6.28
C LEU A 82 -20.45 -15.97 -6.32
N ASN A 83 -20.09 -16.74 -7.35
CA ASN A 83 -18.70 -17.07 -7.62
C ASN A 83 -18.06 -15.98 -8.47
N ALA A 84 -16.83 -15.60 -8.11
CA ALA A 84 -15.99 -14.75 -8.92
C ALA A 84 -15.55 -15.53 -10.15
N HIS A 85 -15.80 -14.96 -11.33
CA HIS A 85 -15.30 -15.48 -12.59
C HIS A 85 -14.45 -14.43 -13.29
N ILE A 86 -13.38 -14.89 -13.94
CA ILE A 86 -12.53 -14.00 -14.74
C ILE A 86 -13.38 -13.28 -15.79
N ARG A 87 -13.37 -11.96 -15.76
CA ARG A 87 -14.09 -11.10 -16.71
C ARG A 87 -13.25 -10.85 -17.96
N ASP A 88 -13.92 -10.82 -19.10
CA ASP A 88 -13.38 -10.48 -20.41
C ASP A 88 -13.63 -9.01 -20.81
N SER A 89 -14.20 -8.22 -19.88
CA SER A 89 -14.52 -6.82 -20.08
C SER A 89 -14.33 -5.99 -18.82
N LEU A 90 -13.97 -4.72 -19.01
CA LEU A 90 -13.84 -3.69 -17.98
C LEU A 90 -15.02 -2.70 -17.97
N SER A 91 -16.11 -2.96 -18.71
CA SER A 91 -17.25 -2.03 -18.83
C SER A 91 -17.83 -1.58 -17.48
N SER A 92 -17.97 -2.51 -16.54
CA SER A 92 -18.45 -2.21 -15.17
C SER A 92 -17.55 -1.22 -14.43
N LEU A 93 -16.24 -1.25 -14.67
CA LEU A 93 -15.31 -0.28 -14.10
C LEU A 93 -15.41 1.08 -14.79
N TYR A 94 -15.63 1.13 -16.11
CA TYR A 94 -15.85 2.39 -16.82
C TYR A 94 -17.10 3.13 -16.32
N GLU A 95 -18.15 2.39 -16.00
CA GLU A 95 -19.37 2.92 -15.38
C GLU A 95 -19.08 3.44 -13.97
N ALA A 96 -18.33 2.70 -13.14
CA ALA A 96 -17.93 3.14 -11.80
C ALA A 96 -17.04 4.39 -11.81
N LEU A 97 -16.25 4.58 -12.88
CA LEU A 97 -15.40 5.75 -13.10
C LEU A 97 -16.10 6.86 -13.93
N SER A 98 -17.37 6.69 -14.29
CA SER A 98 -18.12 7.65 -15.10
C SER A 98 -18.48 8.91 -14.30
N ASN A 99 -18.80 10.00 -15.01
CA ASN A 99 -19.37 11.23 -14.45
C ASN A 99 -18.52 12.01 -13.43
N SER A 100 -17.19 11.89 -13.48
CA SER A 100 -16.29 12.71 -12.64
C SER A 100 -15.60 13.82 -13.45
N SER A 101 -15.63 15.06 -12.92
CA SER A 101 -14.88 16.19 -13.48
C SER A 101 -13.39 16.17 -13.11
N SER A 102 -13.02 15.38 -12.09
CA SER A 102 -11.66 15.22 -11.56
C SER A 102 -10.66 14.77 -12.63
N LEU A 103 -9.51 15.45 -12.69
CA LEU A 103 -8.41 15.08 -13.58
C LEU A 103 -7.74 13.79 -13.12
N ALA A 104 -7.68 13.54 -11.82
CA ALA A 104 -7.18 12.28 -11.29
C ALA A 104 -8.03 11.08 -11.75
N ILE A 105 -9.36 11.20 -11.71
CA ILE A 105 -10.26 10.13 -12.19
C ILE A 105 -10.21 9.99 -13.71
N LYS A 106 -10.12 11.09 -14.45
CA LYS A 106 -9.89 11.04 -15.90
C LYS A 106 -8.57 10.33 -16.24
N PHE A 107 -7.50 10.58 -15.48
CA PHE A 107 -6.23 9.87 -15.64
C PHE A 107 -6.38 8.38 -15.40
N ILE A 108 -7.00 7.98 -14.27
CA ILE A 108 -7.26 6.58 -13.93
C ILE A 108 -8.05 5.90 -15.04
N ARG A 109 -9.19 6.48 -15.43
CA ARG A 109 -10.05 5.94 -16.50
C ARG A 109 -9.30 5.80 -17.82
N SER A 110 -8.60 6.86 -18.25
CA SER A 110 -7.86 6.85 -19.52
C SER A 110 -6.78 5.76 -19.52
N ARG A 111 -6.11 5.54 -18.38
CA ARG A 111 -5.14 4.45 -18.26
C ARG A 111 -5.79 3.06 -18.34
N VAL A 112 -6.88 2.84 -17.63
CA VAL A 112 -7.63 1.57 -17.67
C VAL A 112 -8.07 1.27 -19.11
N GLU A 113 -8.60 2.27 -19.82
CA GLU A 113 -9.02 2.15 -21.23
C GLU A 113 -7.84 1.76 -22.13
N ARG A 114 -6.70 2.45 -22.04
CA ARG A 114 -5.50 2.14 -22.85
C ARG A 114 -4.92 0.76 -22.58
N MET A 115 -5.00 0.28 -21.34
CA MET A 115 -4.43 -1.02 -20.94
C MET A 115 -5.43 -2.18 -21.00
N SER A 116 -6.67 -1.92 -21.41
CA SER A 116 -7.80 -2.87 -21.34
C SER A 116 -7.52 -4.21 -22.03
N GLU A 117 -7.04 -4.19 -23.27
CA GLU A 117 -6.74 -5.41 -24.03
C GLU A 117 -5.70 -6.30 -23.33
N ARG A 118 -4.70 -5.68 -22.67
CA ARG A 118 -3.64 -6.40 -21.97
C ARG A 118 -4.16 -7.05 -20.70
N TRP A 119 -4.98 -6.33 -19.95
CA TRP A 119 -5.66 -6.85 -18.76
C TRP A 119 -6.55 -8.04 -19.10
N ILE A 120 -7.35 -7.92 -20.16
CA ILE A 120 -8.23 -9.00 -20.64
C ILE A 120 -7.39 -10.21 -21.09
N LYS A 121 -6.37 -10.00 -21.93
CA LYS A 121 -5.47 -11.08 -22.41
C LYS A 121 -4.78 -11.78 -21.24
N ALA A 122 -4.36 -11.04 -20.22
CA ALA A 122 -3.73 -11.60 -19.02
C ALA A 122 -4.73 -12.41 -18.16
N GLY A 123 -5.95 -11.91 -17.97
CA GLY A 123 -7.03 -12.64 -17.29
C GLY A 123 -7.37 -13.94 -17.99
N LEU A 124 -7.55 -13.92 -19.31
CA LEU A 124 -7.84 -15.11 -20.11
C LEU A 124 -6.72 -16.16 -20.03
N ARG A 125 -5.45 -15.74 -20.01
CA ARG A 125 -4.31 -16.65 -19.79
C ARG A 125 -4.33 -17.27 -18.40
N MET A 126 -4.65 -16.48 -17.37
CA MET A 126 -4.79 -16.99 -16.00
C MET A 126 -5.92 -18.02 -15.91
N LYS A 127 -7.06 -17.79 -16.57
CA LYS A 127 -8.18 -18.73 -16.64
C LYS A 127 -7.79 -20.08 -17.28
N GLN A 128 -6.92 -20.07 -18.30
CA GLN A 128 -6.44 -21.31 -18.94
C GLN A 128 -5.53 -22.15 -18.05
N ASN A 129 -4.82 -21.52 -17.12
CA ASN A 129 -3.84 -22.17 -16.25
C ASN A 129 -4.41 -22.58 -14.88
N ALA A 130 -5.60 -22.09 -14.51
CA ALA A 130 -6.22 -22.33 -13.22
C ALA A 130 -7.20 -23.52 -13.28
N SER A 131 -7.17 -24.37 -12.25
CA SER A 131 -8.30 -25.27 -11.96
C SER A 131 -9.50 -24.41 -11.55
N ASP A 132 -10.68 -24.67 -12.13
CA ASP A 132 -11.93 -23.90 -11.96
C ASP A 132 -12.56 -24.07 -10.56
N THR A 133 -11.78 -23.86 -9.50
CA THR A 133 -12.27 -23.79 -8.12
C THR A 133 -12.78 -22.37 -7.90
N GLY A 134 -14.08 -22.17 -8.10
CA GLY A 134 -14.74 -20.87 -7.94
C GLY A 134 -14.42 -20.24 -6.58
N SER A 135 -13.77 -19.07 -6.60
CA SER A 135 -13.61 -18.23 -5.41
C SER A 135 -14.88 -17.40 -5.19
N PRO A 136 -15.25 -17.03 -3.95
CA PRO A 136 -16.40 -16.18 -3.73
C PRO A 136 -16.21 -14.78 -4.33
N GLU A 137 -17.24 -14.25 -4.98
CA GLU A 137 -17.27 -12.84 -5.40
C GLU A 137 -17.31 -11.93 -4.16
N LEU A 138 -16.41 -10.93 -4.14
CA LEU A 138 -16.30 -9.97 -3.05
C LEU A 138 -16.89 -8.62 -3.46
N LYS A 139 -17.53 -7.95 -2.51
CA LYS A 139 -17.88 -6.53 -2.59
C LYS A 139 -16.70 -5.71 -2.08
N VAL A 140 -16.03 -5.01 -2.98
CA VAL A 140 -14.80 -4.26 -2.68
C VAL A 140 -15.03 -2.76 -2.81
N LEU A 141 -14.71 -2.01 -1.76
CA LEU A 141 -14.67 -0.55 -1.79
C LEU A 141 -13.27 -0.07 -2.16
N LEU A 142 -13.16 0.77 -3.18
CA LEU A 142 -11.95 1.52 -3.52
C LEU A 142 -12.16 2.98 -3.14
N TYR A 143 -11.42 3.45 -2.14
CA TYR A 143 -11.54 4.79 -1.59
C TYR A 143 -10.18 5.50 -1.50
N PRO A 144 -9.73 6.16 -2.60
CA PRO A 144 -8.59 7.07 -2.59
C PRO A 144 -8.91 8.34 -1.79
N GLY A 145 -8.68 8.31 -0.49
CA GLY A 145 -8.96 9.44 0.40
C GLY A 145 -8.12 10.68 0.09
N ALA A 146 -6.94 10.51 -0.53
CA ALA A 146 -6.12 11.61 -1.01
C ALA A 146 -6.80 12.46 -2.10
N LEU A 147 -7.82 11.91 -2.78
CA LEU A 147 -8.63 12.61 -3.78
C LEU A 147 -9.88 13.29 -3.18
N ALA A 148 -10.16 13.06 -1.89
CA ALA A 148 -11.33 13.61 -1.21
C ALA A 148 -11.01 14.89 -0.43
N GLY A 149 -12.02 15.77 -0.30
CA GLY A 149 -11.95 16.97 0.54
C GLY A 149 -10.85 17.96 0.13
N LYS A 150 -10.25 18.65 1.11
CA LYS A 150 -9.19 19.65 0.88
C LYS A 150 -7.90 19.03 0.31
N ALA A 151 -7.56 17.81 0.74
CA ALA A 151 -6.41 17.08 0.20
C ALA A 151 -6.59 16.82 -1.31
N GLY A 152 -7.79 16.40 -1.70
CA GLY A 152 -8.15 16.22 -3.11
C GLY A 152 -8.00 17.48 -3.95
N GLN A 153 -8.45 18.63 -3.46
CA GLN A 153 -8.30 19.91 -4.17
C GLN A 153 -6.83 20.26 -4.44
N HIS A 154 -5.95 20.03 -3.44
CA HIS A 154 -4.52 20.23 -3.62
C HIS A 154 -3.92 19.22 -4.61
N PHE A 155 -4.35 17.96 -4.52
CA PHE A 155 -3.91 16.89 -5.42
C PHE A 155 -4.27 17.19 -6.88
N GLU A 156 -5.51 17.59 -7.15
CA GLU A 156 -5.98 17.99 -8.48
C GLU A 156 -5.13 19.12 -9.07
N ALA A 157 -4.86 20.17 -8.30
CA ALA A 157 -4.00 21.28 -8.72
C ALA A 157 -2.56 20.85 -9.04
N MET A 158 -2.05 19.81 -8.37
CA MET A 158 -0.75 19.23 -8.71
C MET A 158 -0.81 18.42 -10.00
N VAL A 159 -1.86 17.63 -10.24
CA VAL A 159 -2.03 16.83 -11.47
C VAL A 159 -1.98 17.72 -12.72
N GLU A 160 -2.63 18.89 -12.70
CA GLU A 160 -2.60 19.89 -13.79
C GLU A 160 -1.18 20.32 -14.19
N ARG A 161 -0.25 20.29 -13.24
CA ARG A 161 1.13 20.76 -13.41
C ARG A 161 2.12 19.61 -13.58
N GLY A 162 1.65 18.38 -13.81
CA GLY A 162 2.52 17.20 -13.93
C GLY A 162 3.00 16.67 -12.58
N GLY A 163 2.15 16.79 -11.55
CA GLY A 163 2.36 16.33 -10.18
C GLY A 163 2.50 14.82 -10.01
N PRO A 164 2.39 14.30 -8.77
CA PRO A 164 2.61 12.88 -8.50
C PRO A 164 1.49 12.03 -9.12
N LEU A 165 1.84 11.27 -10.17
CA LEU A 165 0.91 10.37 -10.88
C LEU A 165 1.09 8.89 -10.50
N GLY A 166 2.12 8.56 -9.70
CA GLY A 166 2.44 7.18 -9.36
C GLY A 166 1.32 6.49 -8.57
N GLU A 167 0.75 7.18 -7.59
CA GLU A 167 -0.39 6.71 -6.81
C GLU A 167 -1.61 6.44 -7.70
N LEU A 168 -1.87 7.32 -8.69
CA LEU A 168 -2.98 7.13 -9.62
C LEU A 168 -2.77 5.91 -10.54
N VAL A 169 -1.53 5.64 -10.94
CA VAL A 169 -1.17 4.43 -11.67
C VAL A 169 -1.51 3.18 -10.85
N GLN A 170 -1.13 3.15 -9.57
CA GLN A 170 -1.44 2.03 -8.68
C GLN A 170 -2.96 1.84 -8.49
N TRP A 171 -3.73 2.93 -8.29
CA TRP A 171 -5.19 2.86 -8.19
C TRP A 171 -5.86 2.35 -9.46
N ALA A 172 -5.41 2.80 -10.64
CA ALA A 172 -5.90 2.32 -11.92
C ALA A 172 -5.67 0.82 -12.09
N ASP A 173 -4.44 0.37 -11.85
CA ASP A 173 -4.04 -1.01 -12.07
C ASP A 173 -4.70 -1.95 -11.07
N LEU A 174 -4.85 -1.54 -9.80
CA LEU A 174 -5.62 -2.28 -8.79
C LEU A 174 -7.08 -2.42 -9.20
N SER A 175 -7.73 -1.34 -9.64
CA SER A 175 -9.14 -1.39 -10.04
C SER A 175 -9.38 -2.29 -11.26
N ALA A 176 -8.50 -2.22 -12.26
CA ALA A 176 -8.56 -3.11 -13.42
C ALA A 176 -8.33 -4.57 -13.02
N CYS A 177 -7.32 -4.83 -12.20
CA CYS A 177 -6.99 -6.18 -11.71
C CYS A 177 -8.17 -6.82 -10.97
N LEU A 178 -8.76 -6.15 -10.00
CA LEU A 178 -9.90 -6.69 -9.23
C LEU A 178 -11.15 -6.90 -10.10
N THR A 179 -11.36 -6.04 -11.10
CA THR A 179 -12.47 -6.20 -12.06
C THR A 179 -12.26 -7.46 -12.91
N ILE A 180 -11.06 -7.66 -13.46
CA ILE A 180 -10.72 -8.87 -14.22
C ILE A 180 -10.84 -10.12 -13.36
N LEU A 181 -10.47 -10.08 -12.08
CA LEU A 181 -10.63 -11.19 -11.14
C LEU A 181 -12.10 -11.52 -10.81
N GLY A 182 -13.07 -10.70 -11.25
CA GLY A 182 -14.49 -11.00 -11.10
C GLY A 182 -15.15 -10.40 -9.87
N HIS A 183 -14.51 -9.44 -9.19
CA HIS A 183 -15.08 -8.82 -7.99
C HIS A 183 -15.99 -7.62 -8.29
N HIS A 184 -16.93 -7.34 -7.39
CA HIS A 184 -17.83 -6.20 -7.51
C HIS A 184 -17.24 -4.96 -6.84
N LEU A 185 -16.90 -3.96 -7.65
CA LEU A 185 -16.22 -2.75 -7.20
C LEU A 185 -17.19 -1.60 -6.97
N THR A 186 -17.00 -0.88 -5.87
CA THR A 186 -17.53 0.46 -5.66
C THR A 186 -16.35 1.43 -5.57
N PHE A 187 -16.25 2.37 -6.50
CA PHE A 187 -15.18 3.37 -6.53
C PHE A 187 -15.72 4.72 -6.04
N ILE A 188 -15.06 5.35 -5.07
CA ILE A 188 -15.49 6.65 -4.52
C ILE A 188 -14.29 7.58 -4.42
N SER A 189 -14.37 8.77 -5.02
CA SER A 189 -13.25 9.71 -5.02
C SER A 189 -13.56 11.16 -4.66
N VAL A 190 -14.82 11.60 -4.62
CA VAL A 190 -15.09 13.05 -4.57
C VAL A 190 -16.06 13.49 -3.47
N SER A 191 -17.11 12.72 -3.17
CA SER A 191 -18.18 13.19 -2.27
C SER A 191 -18.14 12.53 -0.90
N TYR A 192 -17.87 13.33 0.14
CA TYR A 192 -17.96 12.92 1.54
C TYR A 192 -19.38 12.48 1.92
N SER A 193 -20.43 13.12 1.38
CA SER A 193 -21.82 12.78 1.70
C SER A 193 -22.27 11.45 1.07
N VAL A 194 -21.80 11.14 -0.13
CA VAL A 194 -22.05 9.84 -0.76
C VAL A 194 -21.29 8.74 0.00
N TRP A 195 -20.04 9.01 0.34
CA TRP A 195 -19.20 8.11 1.12
C TRP A 195 -19.79 7.81 2.49
N SER A 196 -20.18 8.83 3.26
CA SER A 196 -20.71 8.68 4.63
C SER A 196 -21.99 7.84 4.64
N ARG A 197 -22.88 8.05 3.66
CA ARG A 197 -24.09 7.25 3.49
C ARG A 197 -23.80 5.79 3.13
N LEU A 198 -22.76 5.53 2.33
CA LEU A 198 -22.39 4.17 1.91
C LEU A 198 -21.83 3.35 3.07
N ILE A 199 -20.98 3.95 3.91
CA ILE A 199 -20.47 3.29 5.12
C ILE A 199 -21.47 3.31 6.28
N GLY A 200 -22.59 4.04 6.14
CA GLY A 200 -23.62 4.16 7.16
C GLY A 200 -23.17 5.01 8.35
N ALA A 201 -22.31 6.00 8.15
CA ALA A 201 -21.86 6.90 9.22
C ALA A 201 -23.04 7.70 9.80
N ALA A 202 -23.06 7.85 11.12
CA ALA A 202 -23.97 8.77 11.81
C ALA A 202 -23.57 10.23 11.50
N PRO A 203 -24.49 11.20 11.60
CA PRO A 203 -24.13 12.61 11.50
C PRO A 203 -23.13 12.99 12.61
N GLY A 204 -22.24 13.94 12.34
CA GLY A 204 -21.28 14.45 13.33
C GLY A 204 -19.83 14.07 13.05
N HIS A 205 -19.07 13.83 14.11
CA HIS A 205 -17.60 13.73 14.09
C HIS A 205 -17.09 12.35 14.54
N GLY A 206 -17.93 11.32 14.43
CA GLY A 206 -17.56 9.93 14.75
C GLY A 206 -17.65 9.58 16.23
N GLY A 207 -18.39 10.35 17.02
CA GLY A 207 -18.67 10.03 18.44
C GLY A 207 -19.51 8.76 18.64
N CYS A 208 -20.15 8.24 17.58
CA CYS A 208 -21.02 7.07 17.61
C CYS A 208 -20.62 6.05 16.54
N PRO A 209 -20.95 4.75 16.72
CA PRO A 209 -20.72 3.74 15.69
C PRO A 209 -21.60 3.96 14.45
N ILE A 210 -21.32 3.21 13.39
CA ILE A 210 -22.11 3.22 12.15
C ILE A 210 -23.51 2.64 12.36
N GLN A 211 -24.47 3.10 11.55
CA GLN A 211 -25.90 2.78 11.62
C GLN A 211 -26.22 1.32 11.26
N ARG A 212 -25.36 0.69 10.46
CA ARG A 212 -25.55 -0.67 9.96
C ARG A 212 -24.20 -1.33 9.69
N PRO A 213 -24.10 -2.66 9.73
CA PRO A 213 -22.87 -3.35 9.39
C PRO A 213 -22.35 -2.97 8.01
N LEU A 214 -21.03 -2.87 7.86
CA LEU A 214 -20.41 -2.63 6.57
C LEU A 214 -20.75 -3.74 5.57
N THR A 215 -21.26 -3.33 4.42
CA THR A 215 -21.65 -4.21 3.31
C THR A 215 -20.48 -4.66 2.44
N PHE A 216 -19.31 -4.04 2.63
CA PHE A 216 -18.08 -4.36 1.91
C PHE A 216 -17.30 -5.46 2.61
N ASP A 217 -16.87 -6.44 1.84
CA ASP A 217 -16.01 -7.52 2.28
C ASP A 217 -14.58 -7.00 2.46
N LEU A 218 -14.10 -6.18 1.52
CA LEU A 218 -12.74 -5.63 1.50
C LEU A 218 -12.75 -4.14 1.17
N ILE A 219 -11.85 -3.38 1.79
CA ILE A 219 -11.74 -1.92 1.56
C ILE A 219 -10.27 -1.59 1.28
N TYR A 220 -10.00 -1.14 0.06
CA TYR A 220 -8.71 -0.52 -0.27
C TYR A 220 -8.83 0.99 -0.08
N THR A 221 -7.89 1.57 0.66
CA THR A 221 -7.82 3.01 0.90
C THR A 221 -6.37 3.46 1.05
N ASP A 222 -6.14 4.74 1.30
CA ASP A 222 -4.83 5.32 1.62
C ASP A 222 -4.84 5.91 3.04
N TYR A 223 -3.75 6.56 3.46
CA TYR A 223 -3.66 7.18 4.79
C TYR A 223 -4.76 8.21 5.07
N HIS A 224 -5.12 9.00 4.06
CA HIS A 224 -6.17 10.01 4.20
C HIS A 224 -7.53 9.35 4.35
N GLY A 225 -7.81 8.34 3.55
CA GLY A 225 -9.08 7.63 3.61
C GLY A 225 -9.22 6.79 4.88
N LEU A 226 -8.11 6.26 5.41
CA LEU A 226 -8.08 5.62 6.72
C LEU A 226 -8.42 6.60 7.85
N ALA A 227 -7.90 7.83 7.79
CA ALA A 227 -8.25 8.89 8.74
C ALA A 227 -9.72 9.31 8.62
N HIS A 228 -10.26 9.39 7.41
CA HIS A 228 -11.69 9.63 7.22
C HIS A 228 -12.53 8.49 7.81
N LEU A 229 -12.20 7.22 7.52
CA LEU A 229 -12.89 6.04 8.07
C LEU A 229 -12.85 6.03 9.60
N HIS A 230 -11.69 6.26 10.19
CA HIS A 230 -11.54 6.35 11.65
C HIS A 230 -12.44 7.46 12.23
N GLY A 231 -12.42 8.65 11.63
CA GLY A 231 -13.22 9.79 12.06
C GLY A 231 -14.73 9.65 11.83
N ALA A 232 -15.19 8.70 11.01
CA ALA A 232 -16.62 8.51 10.76
C ALA A 232 -17.21 7.24 11.41
N MET A 233 -16.38 6.25 11.70
CA MET A 233 -16.83 4.95 12.22
C MET A 233 -16.76 4.85 13.75
N GLY A 234 -16.06 5.76 14.42
CA GLY A 234 -15.87 5.71 15.86
C GLY A 234 -15.35 4.33 16.32
N LEU A 235 -15.98 3.75 17.33
CA LEU A 235 -15.62 2.42 17.85
C LEU A 235 -15.77 1.28 16.83
N ALA A 236 -16.67 1.43 15.85
CA ALA A 236 -16.85 0.42 14.81
C ALA A 236 -15.60 0.27 13.92
N PHE A 237 -14.74 1.28 13.86
CA PHE A 237 -13.48 1.20 13.11
C PHE A 237 -12.64 -0.02 13.52
N ASN A 238 -12.51 -0.26 14.83
CA ASN A 238 -11.71 -1.38 15.36
C ASN A 238 -12.29 -2.75 14.98
N HIS A 239 -13.61 -2.86 14.90
CA HIS A 239 -14.28 -4.09 14.48
C HIS A 239 -13.97 -4.46 13.01
N TYR A 240 -13.76 -3.46 12.15
CA TYR A 240 -13.53 -3.66 10.71
C TYR A 240 -12.07 -3.55 10.27
N LYS A 241 -11.14 -3.28 11.20
CA LYS A 241 -9.70 -3.09 10.90
C LYS A 241 -9.11 -4.15 9.98
N CYS A 242 -9.51 -5.41 10.16
CA CYS A 242 -8.98 -6.54 9.36
C CYS A 242 -9.34 -6.49 7.86
N ARG A 243 -10.38 -5.72 7.49
CA ARG A 243 -10.86 -5.58 6.09
C ARG A 243 -10.12 -4.51 5.30
N PHE A 244 -9.29 -3.70 5.96
CA PHE A 244 -8.58 -2.61 5.31
C PHE A 244 -7.32 -3.09 4.59
N ARG A 245 -7.03 -2.52 3.44
CA ARG A 245 -5.75 -2.61 2.71
C ARG A 245 -5.32 -1.19 2.36
N ILE A 246 -4.14 -0.81 2.81
CA ILE A 246 -3.70 0.59 2.82
C ILE A 246 -2.63 0.78 1.76
N LEU A 247 -2.96 1.46 0.67
CA LEU A 247 -1.98 1.88 -0.34
C LEU A 247 -1.05 2.90 0.31
N ASP A 248 0.19 2.49 0.51
CA ASP A 248 1.25 3.23 1.19
C ASP A 248 2.53 3.07 0.38
N SER A 249 2.75 4.00 -0.55
CA SER A 249 3.82 3.92 -1.54
C SER A 249 5.19 3.59 -0.94
N PHE A 250 5.53 4.20 0.21
CA PHE A 250 6.86 4.12 0.83
C PHE A 250 6.94 3.12 2.00
N GLY A 251 5.81 2.56 2.42
CA GLY A 251 5.71 1.54 3.45
C GLY A 251 5.79 2.07 4.88
N THR A 252 5.38 1.19 5.80
CA THR A 252 5.27 1.46 7.22
C THR A 252 5.90 0.32 8.01
N GLU A 253 6.99 0.62 8.72
CA GLU A 253 7.65 -0.36 9.58
C GLU A 253 6.86 -0.58 10.89
N PRO A 254 6.90 -1.80 11.46
CA PRO A 254 6.17 -2.15 12.69
C PRO A 254 6.41 -1.20 13.87
N THR A 255 7.63 -0.65 13.97
CA THR A 255 8.05 0.31 15.00
C THR A 255 7.22 1.60 15.00
N PHE A 256 6.73 2.04 13.83
CA PHE A 256 5.93 3.24 13.67
C PHE A 256 4.43 2.96 13.60
N ASN A 257 4.03 1.70 13.41
CA ASN A 257 2.62 1.29 13.33
C ASN A 257 1.94 1.23 14.70
N LEU A 258 2.64 0.78 15.74
CA LEU A 258 2.10 0.69 17.10
C LEU A 258 2.40 1.98 17.87
N ALA A 259 1.39 2.84 18.05
CA ALA A 259 1.54 4.19 18.60
C ALA A 259 2.26 4.24 19.97
N SER A 260 1.86 3.38 20.91
CA SER A 260 2.45 3.31 22.25
C SER A 260 3.92 2.87 22.21
N TYR A 261 4.27 1.98 21.29
CA TYR A 261 5.66 1.56 21.08
C TYR A 261 6.49 2.66 20.44
N ALA A 262 5.97 3.30 19.38
CA ALA A 262 6.63 4.40 18.70
C ALA A 262 6.96 5.53 19.69
N GLN A 263 5.98 5.94 20.50
CA GLN A 263 6.15 6.98 21.52
C GLN A 263 7.18 6.60 22.58
N SER A 264 7.07 5.40 23.18
CA SER A 264 7.96 4.96 24.27
C SER A 264 9.40 4.75 23.82
N ARG A 265 9.65 4.48 22.53
CA ARG A 265 10.98 4.27 21.96
C ARG A 265 11.51 5.48 21.18
N GLY A 266 10.77 6.58 21.13
CA GLY A 266 11.20 7.83 20.48
C GLY A 266 11.15 7.81 18.95
N TYR A 267 10.40 6.88 18.34
CA TYR A 267 10.16 6.87 16.90
C TYR A 267 9.15 7.97 16.53
N LYS A 268 9.66 9.05 15.94
CA LYS A 268 8.85 10.20 15.52
C LYS A 268 8.32 9.97 14.11
N THR A 269 7.03 10.18 13.90
CA THR A 269 6.39 10.03 12.61
C THR A 269 5.19 10.98 12.48
N LEU A 270 4.94 11.47 11.26
CA LEU A 270 3.73 12.21 10.89
C LEU A 270 2.63 11.28 10.35
N TRP A 271 3.01 10.04 10.04
CA TRP A 271 2.15 8.97 9.52
C TRP A 271 2.25 7.74 10.44
N GLY A 272 1.65 6.61 10.08
CA GLY A 272 1.65 5.40 10.93
C GLY A 272 0.65 5.45 12.09
N SER A 273 0.97 4.78 13.19
CA SER A 273 0.19 4.73 14.44
C SER A 273 -1.23 4.17 14.34
N TRP A 274 -1.52 3.33 13.34
CA TRP A 274 -2.87 2.77 13.14
C TRP A 274 -3.12 1.44 13.86
N GLY A 275 -2.06 0.75 14.30
CA GLY A 275 -2.16 -0.57 14.92
C GLY A 275 -2.84 -1.60 14.00
N LEU A 276 -2.55 -1.54 12.69
CA LEU A 276 -2.96 -2.56 11.72
C LEU A 276 -1.96 -3.72 11.71
N ARG A 277 -2.31 -4.87 11.12
CA ARG A 277 -1.26 -5.86 10.82
C ARG A 277 -0.34 -5.26 9.74
N PRO A 278 1.00 -5.26 9.90
CA PRO A 278 1.90 -4.62 8.95
C PRO A 278 1.74 -5.05 7.48
N LEU A 279 1.35 -6.31 7.22
CA LEU A 279 1.04 -6.81 5.88
C LEU A 279 -0.23 -6.21 5.24
N GLN A 280 -1.03 -5.43 5.96
CA GLN A 280 -2.16 -4.68 5.41
C GLN A 280 -1.72 -3.42 4.65
N TYR A 281 -0.51 -2.92 4.90
CA TYR A 281 0.09 -1.84 4.11
C TYR A 281 0.58 -2.43 2.77
N MET A 282 0.39 -1.67 1.70
CA MET A 282 0.50 -2.09 0.31
C MET A 282 1.41 -1.14 -0.46
N ASN A 283 2.61 -1.61 -0.80
CA ASN A 283 3.70 -0.73 -1.24
C ASN A 283 3.77 -0.58 -2.76
N MET A 284 4.38 0.53 -3.22
CA MET A 284 4.62 0.78 -4.66
C MET A 284 5.73 -0.12 -5.20
N PHE A 285 6.78 -0.36 -4.40
CA PHE A 285 7.88 -1.25 -4.71
C PHE A 285 8.14 -2.18 -3.53
N PRO A 286 8.77 -3.34 -3.74
CA PRO A 286 8.96 -4.31 -2.68
C PRO A 286 10.17 -3.98 -1.79
N HIS A 287 10.22 -2.76 -1.25
CA HIS A 287 11.34 -2.27 -0.43
C HIS A 287 11.13 -2.43 1.08
N THR A 288 9.90 -2.73 1.53
CA THR A 288 9.57 -2.91 2.95
C THR A 288 8.88 -4.26 3.12
N PRO A 289 9.62 -5.36 3.38
CA PRO A 289 9.05 -6.70 3.45
C PRO A 289 8.11 -6.91 4.64
N ASP A 290 8.11 -6.00 5.62
CA ASP A 290 7.09 -5.96 6.68
C ASP A 290 5.67 -5.68 6.14
N ASN A 291 5.57 -5.19 4.91
CA ASN A 291 4.34 -4.85 4.23
C ASN A 291 4.13 -5.76 3.00
N SER A 292 2.92 -5.74 2.45
CA SER A 292 2.62 -6.44 1.20
C SER A 292 3.06 -5.58 0.01
N PHE A 293 3.76 -6.17 -0.96
CA PHE A 293 4.05 -5.47 -2.21
C PHE A 293 2.79 -5.49 -3.10
N LEU A 294 2.20 -4.33 -3.39
CA LEU A 294 1.09 -4.24 -4.35
C LEU A 294 1.59 -3.96 -5.76
N GLY A 295 2.50 -3.00 -5.92
CA GLY A 295 3.06 -2.64 -7.22
C GLY A 295 2.07 -1.96 -8.15
N PHE A 296 2.37 -2.06 -9.44
CA PHE A 296 1.60 -1.54 -10.56
C PHE A 296 2.00 -2.33 -11.82
N VAL A 297 1.47 -1.98 -12.98
CA VAL A 297 1.85 -2.57 -14.27
C VAL A 297 2.62 -1.55 -15.12
N SER A 298 3.75 -1.95 -15.70
CA SER A 298 4.46 -1.11 -16.66
C SER A 298 3.66 -0.96 -17.95
N GLU A 299 3.42 0.28 -18.39
CA GLU A 299 2.82 0.53 -19.71
C GLU A 299 3.90 0.35 -20.78
N GLU A 300 3.67 -0.54 -21.73
CA GLU A 300 4.58 -0.79 -22.88
C GLU A 300 3.85 -0.39 -24.16
N THR A 301 4.54 -0.20 -25.28
CA THR A 301 3.86 -0.06 -26.57
C THR A 301 3.34 -1.42 -27.04
N LEU A 302 2.10 -1.49 -27.55
CA LEU A 302 1.58 -2.73 -28.15
C LEU A 302 2.47 -3.07 -29.35
N LYS A 303 3.07 -4.27 -29.36
CA LYS A 303 3.48 -4.89 -30.62
C LYS A 303 2.18 -5.22 -31.33
N THR A 304 1.80 -4.44 -32.32
CA THR A 304 0.67 -4.74 -33.18
C THR A 304 0.97 -6.07 -33.87
N GLU A 305 0.44 -7.18 -33.36
CA GLU A 305 0.52 -8.50 -34.02
C GLU A 305 -0.21 -8.49 -35.39
N ASN A 306 -0.89 -7.40 -35.75
CA ASN A 306 -1.69 -7.23 -36.96
C ASN A 306 -1.11 -6.32 -38.05
N SER A 307 0.15 -5.87 -37.97
CA SER A 307 0.80 -5.32 -39.17
C SER A 307 1.20 -6.48 -40.09
N LYS A 308 0.28 -6.85 -40.99
CA LYS A 308 0.56 -7.74 -42.14
C LYS A 308 1.59 -7.18 -43.12
N ASP A 309 2.13 -5.99 -42.87
CA ASP A 309 3.35 -5.51 -43.50
C ASP A 309 4.57 -6.00 -42.72
N ARG A 310 5.04 -7.20 -43.10
CA ARG A 310 6.45 -7.56 -42.96
C ARG A 310 7.27 -6.72 -43.94
N LEU A 311 7.46 -5.45 -43.62
CA LEU A 311 8.71 -4.77 -43.96
C LEU A 311 9.69 -5.17 -42.86
N GLU A 312 10.92 -5.52 -43.27
CA GLU A 312 12.13 -5.76 -42.50
C GLU A 312 12.08 -5.36 -41.01
N PRO A 313 12.67 -6.12 -40.07
CA PRO A 313 12.74 -5.70 -38.67
C PRO A 313 13.31 -4.28 -38.63
N GLU A 314 12.47 -3.27 -38.37
CA GLU A 314 12.93 -1.91 -38.19
C GLU A 314 14.05 -2.01 -37.17
N SER A 315 15.26 -1.68 -37.63
CA SER A 315 16.48 -1.73 -36.84
C SER A 315 16.13 -1.18 -35.47
N TYR A 316 16.23 -2.01 -34.42
CA TYR A 316 15.91 -1.66 -33.03
C TYR A 316 16.93 -0.66 -32.46
N ARG A 317 17.49 0.18 -33.34
CA ARG A 317 18.53 1.14 -33.08
C ARG A 317 17.89 2.38 -32.53
N LYS A 318 17.91 2.44 -31.19
CA LYS A 318 17.61 3.65 -30.44
C LYS A 318 18.37 4.84 -31.00
N GLU A 319 17.68 5.97 -31.08
CA GLU A 319 18.28 7.25 -31.44
C GLU A 319 19.18 7.73 -30.30
N ARG A 320 20.15 8.60 -30.61
CA ARG A 320 21.04 9.23 -29.62
C ARG A 320 20.31 10.33 -28.84
N ILE A 321 19.20 9.95 -28.20
CA ILE A 321 18.34 10.80 -27.40
C ILE A 321 18.43 10.39 -25.93
N ALA A 322 18.60 11.38 -25.06
CA ALA A 322 18.45 11.30 -23.62
C ALA A 322 17.15 12.01 -23.20
N VAL A 323 16.31 11.35 -22.39
CA VAL A 323 15.10 11.97 -21.83
C VAL A 323 15.28 12.13 -20.33
N VAL A 324 15.13 13.34 -19.83
CA VAL A 324 15.37 13.65 -18.41
C VAL A 324 14.12 13.45 -17.57
N TYR A 325 14.28 12.74 -16.45
CA TYR A 325 13.25 12.48 -15.47
C TYR A 325 13.13 13.64 -14.47
N GLY A 326 12.27 14.60 -14.80
CA GLY A 326 11.92 15.70 -13.89
C GLY A 326 10.91 16.64 -14.53
N LYS A 327 9.64 16.59 -14.11
CA LYS A 327 8.53 17.34 -14.74
C LYS A 327 8.35 18.76 -14.20
N GLN A 328 9.10 19.15 -13.16
CA GLN A 328 9.00 20.43 -12.49
C GLN A 328 10.35 21.12 -12.42
N ASP A 329 10.37 22.45 -12.58
CA ASP A 329 11.60 23.26 -12.62
C ASP A 329 12.51 23.04 -11.41
N TYR A 330 11.94 22.95 -10.20
CA TYR A 330 12.73 22.74 -8.97
C TYR A 330 13.55 21.44 -8.98
N MET A 331 13.13 20.42 -9.73
CA MET A 331 13.85 19.14 -9.82
C MET A 331 15.20 19.27 -10.57
N TRP A 332 15.35 20.34 -11.35
CA TRP A 332 16.54 20.62 -12.17
C TRP A 332 17.56 21.50 -11.44
N GLN A 333 17.21 22.06 -10.28
CA GLN A 333 18.09 22.95 -9.53
C GLN A 333 19.39 22.24 -9.14
N GLY A 334 20.52 22.88 -9.48
CA GLY A 334 21.86 22.35 -9.23
C GLY A 334 22.27 21.15 -10.08
N LYS A 335 21.52 20.83 -11.17
CA LYS A 335 21.80 19.66 -12.04
C LYS A 335 22.39 20.03 -13.40
N SER A 336 22.61 21.31 -13.68
CA SER A 336 23.01 21.80 -15.00
C SER A 336 24.31 21.16 -15.50
N GLU A 337 25.34 21.02 -14.66
CA GLU A 337 26.61 20.42 -15.07
C GLU A 337 26.47 18.93 -15.42
N TYR A 338 25.76 18.17 -14.59
CA TYR A 338 25.48 16.75 -14.83
C TYR A 338 24.75 16.53 -16.16
N VAL A 339 23.70 17.30 -16.43
CA VAL A 339 22.94 17.21 -17.68
C VAL A 339 23.77 17.73 -18.87
N ARG A 340 24.61 18.75 -18.67
CA ARG A 340 25.51 19.28 -19.71
C ARG A 340 26.46 18.20 -20.21
N ILE A 341 27.08 17.41 -19.32
CA ILE A 341 27.98 16.31 -19.73
C ILE A 341 27.27 15.29 -20.61
N ILE A 342 26.00 14.98 -20.30
CA ILE A 342 25.20 14.04 -21.10
C ILE A 342 24.89 14.65 -22.49
N SER A 343 24.60 15.95 -22.52
CA SER A 343 24.28 16.68 -23.75
C SER A 343 25.43 16.76 -24.77
N GLU A 344 26.68 16.55 -24.32
CA GLU A 344 27.86 16.46 -25.21
C GLU A 344 27.80 15.25 -26.16
N GLU A 345 27.05 14.20 -25.80
CA GLU A 345 27.01 12.92 -26.53
C GLU A 345 25.60 12.55 -27.05
N LEU A 346 24.55 13.12 -26.45
CA LEU A 346 23.14 12.78 -26.67
C LEU A 346 22.28 14.04 -26.78
N GLU A 347 21.36 14.07 -27.74
CA GLU A 347 20.31 15.09 -27.79
C GLU A 347 19.44 14.98 -26.53
N THR A 348 19.33 16.05 -25.75
CA THR A 348 18.72 16.01 -24.42
C THR A 348 17.33 16.63 -24.41
N HIS A 349 16.34 15.85 -23.96
CA HIS A 349 14.93 16.20 -23.96
C HIS A 349 14.39 16.31 -22.53
N GLY A 350 13.44 17.22 -22.32
CA GLY A 350 12.68 17.36 -21.07
C GLY A 350 11.18 17.39 -21.32
N THR A 351 10.39 17.04 -20.30
CA THR A 351 8.91 17.17 -20.31
C THR A 351 8.47 17.99 -19.11
N VAL A 352 8.94 19.24 -19.06
CA VAL A 352 8.86 20.10 -17.89
C VAL A 352 7.68 21.05 -18.04
N TYR A 353 6.85 21.13 -17.01
CA TYR A 353 5.79 22.13 -16.93
C TYR A 353 6.39 23.55 -16.92
N GLN A 354 5.88 24.42 -17.80
CA GLN A 354 6.23 25.84 -17.86
C GLN A 354 4.94 26.64 -17.82
N ALA A 355 4.82 27.51 -16.83
CA ALA A 355 3.74 28.49 -16.78
C ALA A 355 4.03 29.63 -17.77
N SER A 356 3.00 30.18 -18.40
CA SER A 356 3.05 31.13 -19.52
C SER A 356 3.83 32.44 -19.28
N HIS A 357 4.28 32.69 -18.05
CA HIS A 357 4.86 33.97 -17.61
C HIS A 357 6.16 33.84 -16.77
N HIS A 358 6.77 32.66 -16.68
CA HIS A 358 8.03 32.48 -15.92
C HIS A 358 9.20 32.11 -16.83
N SER A 359 10.35 32.77 -16.64
CA SER A 359 11.62 32.39 -17.26
C SER A 359 12.03 30.99 -16.79
N SER A 360 12.23 30.07 -17.73
CA SER A 360 12.61 28.69 -17.40
C SER A 360 14.06 28.62 -16.92
N ASN A 361 14.34 27.90 -15.83
CA ASN A 361 15.71 27.64 -15.38
C ASN A 361 16.34 26.45 -16.11
N LEU A 362 15.70 25.95 -17.18
CA LEU A 362 16.21 24.86 -17.97
C LEU A 362 17.41 25.33 -18.82
N PRO A 363 18.48 24.52 -18.92
CA PRO A 363 19.57 24.82 -19.82
C PRO A 363 19.09 24.94 -21.27
N SER A 364 19.62 25.91 -22.02
CA SER A 364 19.16 26.24 -23.38
C SER A 364 19.32 25.09 -24.40
N PHE A 365 20.22 24.13 -24.13
CA PHE A 365 20.41 22.94 -24.95
C PHE A 365 19.33 21.86 -24.75
N VAL A 366 18.46 22.00 -23.74
CA VAL A 366 17.39 21.03 -23.46
C VAL A 366 16.18 21.32 -24.35
N LYS A 367 15.79 20.35 -25.18
CA LYS A 367 14.54 20.41 -25.96
C LYS A 367 13.36 20.06 -25.05
N ASN A 368 12.69 21.08 -24.51
CA ASN A 368 11.51 20.88 -23.68
C ASN A 368 10.24 20.65 -24.52
N HIS A 369 9.52 19.58 -24.23
CA HIS A 369 8.26 19.20 -24.90
C HIS A 369 7.02 19.63 -24.11
N GLY A 370 7.20 20.29 -22.96
CA GLY A 370 6.11 20.54 -22.03
C GLY A 370 5.57 19.25 -21.40
N LEU A 371 4.35 19.31 -20.84
CA LEU A 371 3.69 18.11 -20.35
C LEU A 371 3.10 17.32 -21.52
N LEU A 372 3.66 16.15 -21.78
CA LEU A 372 3.18 15.22 -22.79
C LEU A 372 2.03 14.37 -22.25
N THR A 373 1.14 13.95 -23.16
CA THR A 373 0.24 12.83 -22.86
C THR A 373 1.04 11.54 -22.67
N GLN A 374 0.46 10.53 -21.99
CA GLN A 374 1.17 9.26 -21.77
C GLN A 374 1.60 8.60 -23.09
N GLU A 375 0.75 8.62 -24.12
CA GLU A 375 1.08 8.05 -25.44
C GLU A 375 2.27 8.76 -26.09
N GLN A 376 2.29 10.09 -26.06
CA GLN A 376 3.40 10.90 -26.60
C GLN A 376 4.69 10.66 -25.81
N PHE A 377 4.60 10.53 -24.49
CA PHE A 377 5.75 10.23 -23.63
C PHE A 377 6.33 8.84 -23.92
N LEU A 378 5.49 7.82 -24.06
CA LEU A 378 5.94 6.46 -24.42
C LEU A 378 6.54 6.42 -25.82
N LYS A 379 6.01 7.18 -26.80
CA LYS A 379 6.61 7.34 -28.14
C LYS A 379 8.01 7.97 -28.07
N LEU A 380 8.20 8.97 -27.22
CA LEU A 380 9.51 9.59 -27.00
C LEU A 380 10.50 8.59 -26.36
N LEU A 381 10.08 7.86 -25.32
CA LEU A 381 10.90 6.81 -24.69
C LEU A 381 11.22 5.65 -25.64
N HIS A 382 10.29 5.27 -26.52
CA HIS A 382 10.53 4.22 -27.51
C HIS A 382 11.68 4.57 -28.46
N ARG A 383 11.91 5.86 -28.74
CA ARG A 383 13.04 6.34 -29.56
C ARG A 383 14.32 6.53 -28.74
N ALA A 384 14.18 6.92 -27.48
CA ALA A 384 15.30 7.28 -26.62
C ALA A 384 16.24 6.11 -26.28
N LYS A 385 17.54 6.43 -26.16
CA LYS A 385 18.57 5.49 -25.69
C LYS A 385 18.67 5.49 -24.17
N VAL A 386 18.54 6.66 -23.54
CA VAL A 386 18.82 6.84 -22.11
C VAL A 386 17.70 7.63 -21.44
N PHE A 387 17.31 7.18 -20.25
CA PHE A 387 16.43 7.90 -19.33
C PHE A 387 17.26 8.40 -18.15
N ILE A 388 17.23 9.69 -17.86
CA ILE A 388 18.18 10.35 -16.95
C ILE A 388 17.49 10.75 -15.66
N GLY A 389 17.85 10.09 -14.56
CA GLY A 389 17.45 10.47 -13.21
C GLY A 389 18.19 11.71 -12.70
N LEU A 390 17.48 12.64 -12.07
CA LEU A 390 18.03 13.84 -11.44
C LEU A 390 18.24 13.72 -9.92
N GLY A 391 17.77 12.62 -9.32
CA GLY A 391 17.78 12.37 -7.88
C GLY A 391 16.43 12.58 -7.20
N PHE A 392 15.48 13.21 -7.89
CA PHE A 392 14.08 13.32 -7.49
C PHE A 392 13.19 13.35 -8.74
N PRO A 393 11.98 12.77 -8.73
CA PRO A 393 11.32 12.07 -7.61
C PRO A 393 11.93 10.69 -7.33
N TYR A 394 11.74 10.21 -6.10
CA TYR A 394 12.17 8.88 -5.66
C TYR A 394 11.16 7.82 -6.10
N GLU A 395 11.65 6.64 -6.51
CA GLU A 395 10.85 5.42 -6.61
C GLU A 395 9.50 5.62 -7.32
N GLY A 396 9.53 6.29 -8.48
CA GLY A 396 8.35 6.45 -9.34
C GLY A 396 8.26 5.38 -10.43
N PRO A 397 7.14 5.27 -11.15
CA PRO A 397 6.95 4.25 -12.18
C PRO A 397 7.73 4.50 -13.48
N ALA A 398 8.05 5.77 -13.79
CA ALA A 398 8.60 6.16 -15.10
C ALA A 398 9.94 5.46 -15.46
N PRO A 399 10.89 5.23 -14.54
CA PRO A 399 12.08 4.43 -14.83
C PRO A 399 11.76 2.99 -15.26
N ILE A 400 10.73 2.35 -14.68
CA ILE A 400 10.31 1.01 -15.09
C ILE A 400 9.74 1.02 -16.51
N GLU A 401 8.89 2.01 -16.83
CA GLU A 401 8.34 2.19 -18.19
C GLU A 401 9.45 2.46 -19.22
N ALA A 402 10.46 3.25 -18.88
CA ALA A 402 11.60 3.51 -19.75
C ALA A 402 12.42 2.24 -20.03
N ILE A 403 12.70 1.43 -19.00
CA ILE A 403 13.41 0.15 -19.13
C ILE A 403 12.59 -0.85 -19.96
N ALA A 404 11.26 -0.88 -19.74
CA ALA A 404 10.31 -1.69 -20.49
C ALA A 404 10.24 -1.32 -21.98
N LEU A 405 10.65 -0.10 -22.34
CA LEU A 405 10.78 0.35 -23.73
C LEU A 405 12.22 0.24 -24.27
N GLY A 406 13.17 -0.27 -23.49
CA GLY A 406 14.57 -0.48 -23.90
C GLY A 406 15.48 0.73 -23.72
N CYS A 407 15.10 1.72 -22.90
CA CYS A 407 16.04 2.75 -22.44
C CYS A 407 16.96 2.17 -21.36
N VAL A 408 18.18 2.69 -21.30
CA VAL A 408 19.03 2.53 -20.10
C VAL A 408 18.69 3.64 -19.11
N PHE A 409 18.44 3.29 -17.84
CA PHE A 409 18.21 4.26 -16.79
C PHE A 409 19.52 4.63 -16.10
N LEU A 410 19.95 5.88 -16.30
CA LEU A 410 21.10 6.46 -15.59
C LEU A 410 20.59 7.23 -14.38
N GLN A 411 20.96 6.79 -13.18
CA GLN A 411 20.44 7.38 -11.94
C GLN A 411 21.53 7.80 -10.96
N PRO A 412 21.26 8.79 -10.09
CA PRO A 412 22.18 9.18 -9.04
C PRO A 412 22.30 8.13 -7.93
N ARG A 413 23.53 7.95 -7.45
CA ARG A 413 23.86 7.35 -6.14
C ARG A 413 23.69 8.40 -5.04
N PHE A 414 23.24 7.97 -3.88
CA PHE A 414 23.22 8.77 -2.66
C PHE A 414 24.22 8.20 -1.66
N ASP A 415 25.28 8.95 -1.42
CA ASP A 415 26.29 8.65 -0.41
C ASP A 415 26.57 9.92 0.43
N PRO A 416 26.14 9.97 1.70
CA PRO A 416 25.42 8.92 2.42
C PRO A 416 23.99 8.69 1.87
N PRO A 417 23.39 7.49 2.09
CA PRO A 417 22.00 7.23 1.75
C PRO A 417 21.02 8.24 2.38
N HIS A 418 19.94 8.56 1.68
CA HIS A 418 18.87 9.39 2.26
C HIS A 418 18.07 8.58 3.27
N THR A 419 17.60 9.26 4.32
CA THR A 419 16.85 8.71 5.45
C THR A 419 15.83 9.74 5.96
N SER A 420 14.97 9.34 6.89
CA SER A 420 14.07 10.25 7.60
C SER A 420 14.79 11.39 8.33
N ASP A 421 16.07 11.19 8.70
CA ASP A 421 16.81 12.12 9.56
C ASP A 421 17.61 13.15 8.76
N ASN A 422 18.09 12.79 7.58
CA ASN A 422 18.94 13.64 6.75
C ASN A 422 18.27 14.17 5.47
N ASN A 423 17.02 13.79 5.18
CA ASN A 423 16.33 14.20 3.96
C ASN A 423 14.91 14.73 4.26
N ASN A 424 14.62 15.96 3.81
CA ASN A 424 13.34 16.62 4.07
C ASN A 424 12.12 15.88 3.49
N PHE A 425 12.27 15.17 2.38
CA PHE A 425 11.16 14.40 1.79
C PHE A 425 10.80 13.18 2.63
N TYR A 426 11.80 12.50 3.21
CA TYR A 426 11.60 11.32 4.06
C TYR A 426 11.28 11.67 5.51
N LYS A 427 11.47 12.93 5.92
CA LYS A 427 11.18 13.40 7.27
C LYS A 427 9.74 13.09 7.68
N GLY A 428 9.59 12.39 8.79
CA GLY A 428 8.30 12.01 9.36
C GLY A 428 7.59 10.84 8.64
N LYS A 429 8.19 10.23 7.60
CA LYS A 429 7.68 8.97 7.05
C LYS A 429 7.88 7.83 8.06
N PRO A 430 6.98 6.82 8.11
CA PRO A 430 6.95 5.80 9.14
C PRO A 430 7.91 4.63 8.84
N THR A 431 9.17 4.94 8.50
CA THR A 431 10.19 3.95 8.13
C THR A 431 11.59 4.46 8.43
N THR A 432 12.49 3.55 8.81
CA THR A 432 13.94 3.79 8.98
C THR A 432 14.76 3.44 7.74
N ARG A 433 14.11 3.15 6.60
CA ARG A 433 14.78 2.69 5.39
C ARG A 433 15.80 3.71 4.88
N LYS A 434 16.94 3.17 4.45
CA LYS A 434 18.04 3.91 3.82
C LYS A 434 17.92 3.83 2.31
N ILE A 435 17.98 4.97 1.64
CA ILE A 435 17.75 5.11 0.20
C ILE A 435 19.10 5.37 -0.48
N SER A 436 19.67 4.35 -1.12
CA SER A 436 21.03 4.38 -1.70
C SER A 436 21.11 5.04 -3.08
N SER A 437 19.99 5.17 -3.77
CA SER A 437 19.90 5.75 -5.12
C SER A 437 18.50 6.29 -5.39
N GLN A 438 18.30 7.01 -6.50
CA GLN A 438 16.98 7.56 -6.83
C GLN A 438 15.89 6.47 -6.92
N HIS A 439 16.25 5.27 -7.37
CA HIS A 439 15.34 4.14 -7.50
C HIS A 439 16.02 2.84 -7.04
N PRO A 440 16.06 2.55 -5.72
CA PRO A 440 16.77 1.40 -5.17
C PRO A 440 16.29 0.06 -5.73
N TYR A 441 15.00 -0.08 -6.05
CA TYR A 441 14.50 -1.28 -6.72
C TYR A 441 15.17 -1.52 -8.09
N ALA A 442 15.32 -0.47 -8.90
CA ALA A 442 15.91 -0.58 -10.22
C ALA A 442 17.42 -0.88 -10.10
N GLU A 443 18.08 -0.30 -9.10
CA GLU A 443 19.48 -0.61 -8.78
C GLU A 443 19.67 -2.09 -8.39
N GLN A 444 18.85 -2.59 -7.47
CA GLN A 444 19.06 -3.89 -6.83
C GLN A 444 18.51 -5.07 -7.64
N PHE A 445 17.33 -4.91 -8.27
CA PHE A 445 16.60 -6.02 -8.90
C PHE A 445 16.65 -6.04 -10.42
N ILE A 446 17.03 -4.91 -11.05
CA ILE A 446 17.24 -4.84 -12.49
C ILE A 446 18.74 -4.74 -12.79
N GLY A 447 19.41 -3.73 -12.23
CA GLY A 447 20.85 -3.57 -12.33
C GLY A 447 21.37 -3.41 -13.78
N LYS A 448 22.67 -3.62 -13.96
CA LYS A 448 23.30 -3.55 -15.29
C LYS A 448 22.81 -4.71 -16.19
N PRO A 449 22.68 -4.51 -17.52
CA PRO A 449 23.02 -3.29 -18.26
C PRO A 449 21.91 -2.22 -18.30
N TYR A 450 20.73 -2.50 -17.74
CA TYR A 450 19.54 -1.65 -17.80
C TYR A 450 19.61 -0.40 -16.93
N VAL A 451 20.35 -0.50 -15.83
CA VAL A 451 20.43 0.54 -14.80
C VAL A 451 21.89 0.80 -14.48
N LEU A 452 22.32 2.05 -14.59
CA LEU A 452 23.62 2.52 -14.13
C LEU A 452 23.41 3.52 -13.01
N THR A 453 23.92 3.21 -11.81
CA THR A 453 23.94 4.14 -10.68
C THR A 453 25.30 4.82 -10.60
N VAL A 454 25.34 6.14 -10.69
CA VAL A 454 26.58 6.95 -10.69
C VAL A 454 26.54 8.05 -9.63
N ASP A 455 27.72 8.41 -9.11
CA ASP A 455 27.87 9.69 -8.41
C ASP A 455 27.83 10.82 -9.46
N THR A 456 26.78 11.64 -9.41
CA THR A 456 26.58 12.71 -10.39
C THR A 456 27.56 13.87 -10.24
N THR A 457 28.27 13.97 -9.11
CA THR A 457 29.31 14.98 -8.90
C THR A 457 30.64 14.58 -9.55
N ASN A 458 30.86 13.28 -9.75
CA ASN A 458 32.03 12.75 -10.44
C ASN A 458 31.81 12.77 -11.96
N THR A 459 32.24 13.86 -12.59
CA THR A 459 32.07 14.11 -14.03
C THR A 459 32.71 13.03 -14.90
N THR A 460 33.83 12.43 -14.46
CA THR A 460 34.50 11.33 -15.18
C THR A 460 33.63 10.08 -15.16
N ALA A 461 33.10 9.70 -13.99
CA ALA A 461 32.22 8.54 -13.86
C ALA A 461 30.94 8.70 -14.69
N VAL A 462 30.37 9.92 -14.76
CA VAL A 462 29.22 10.22 -15.63
C VAL A 462 29.58 10.03 -17.10
N ARG A 463 30.71 10.58 -17.56
CA ARG A 463 31.15 10.46 -18.96
C ARG A 463 31.42 9.02 -19.36
N GLU A 464 32.07 8.24 -18.49
CA GLU A 464 32.30 6.82 -18.69
C GLU A 464 30.99 6.02 -18.75
N ALA A 465 30.04 6.32 -17.87
CA ALA A 465 28.73 5.69 -17.90
C ALA A 465 27.98 5.98 -19.21
N VAL A 466 27.94 7.23 -19.67
CA VAL A 466 27.31 7.59 -20.95
C VAL A 466 27.97 6.87 -22.12
N LYS A 467 29.31 6.83 -22.18
CA LYS A 467 30.05 6.07 -23.20
C LYS A 467 29.73 4.57 -23.15
N SER A 468 29.69 3.98 -21.96
CA SER A 468 29.31 2.58 -21.78
C SER A 468 27.89 2.32 -22.30
N ILE A 469 26.94 3.21 -22.04
CA ILE A 469 25.56 3.10 -22.50
C ILE A 469 25.46 3.15 -24.03
N LEU A 470 26.19 4.06 -24.66
CA LEU A 470 26.22 4.20 -26.12
C LEU A 470 26.76 2.94 -26.82
N ASN A 471 27.70 2.24 -26.15
CA ASN A 471 28.34 1.03 -26.66
C ASN A 471 27.59 -0.27 -26.29
N THR A 472 26.54 -0.19 -25.46
CA THR A 472 25.79 -1.36 -25.01
C THR A 472 24.44 -1.43 -25.73
N GLU A 473 24.12 -2.58 -26.32
CA GLU A 473 22.77 -2.86 -26.82
C GLU A 473 21.91 -3.44 -25.69
N VAL A 474 20.73 -2.87 -25.49
CA VAL A 474 19.81 -3.26 -24.41
C VAL A 474 18.45 -3.56 -25.02
N LYS A 475 17.93 -4.76 -24.76
CA LYS A 475 16.60 -5.20 -25.21
C LYS A 475 15.55 -4.78 -24.20
N PRO A 476 14.34 -4.34 -24.61
CA PRO A 476 13.24 -4.05 -23.70
C PRO A 476 13.03 -5.14 -22.64
N PHE A 477 12.82 -4.74 -21.39
CA PHE A 477 12.67 -5.67 -20.28
C PHE A 477 11.66 -5.15 -19.26
N THR A 478 10.72 -6.01 -18.90
CA THR A 478 9.74 -5.75 -17.85
C THR A 478 9.81 -6.88 -16.83
N PRO A 479 10.16 -6.61 -15.56
CA PRO A 479 10.10 -7.63 -14.52
C PRO A 479 8.68 -8.20 -14.42
N ARG A 480 8.55 -9.52 -14.29
CA ARG A 480 7.25 -10.22 -14.28
C ARG A 480 6.25 -9.58 -13.32
N GLU A 481 6.72 -9.13 -12.17
CA GLU A 481 5.89 -8.56 -11.12
C GLU A 481 5.25 -7.19 -11.46
N PHE A 482 5.78 -6.50 -12.48
CA PHE A 482 5.21 -5.30 -13.09
C PHE A 482 4.47 -5.59 -14.42
N THR A 483 4.09 -6.84 -14.68
CA THR A 483 3.21 -7.21 -15.81
C THR A 483 1.76 -7.42 -15.34
N CYS A 484 0.78 -7.34 -16.25
CA CYS A 484 -0.62 -7.65 -15.93
C CYS A 484 -0.78 -9.04 -15.29
N VAL A 485 -0.10 -10.06 -15.82
CA VAL A 485 -0.15 -11.43 -15.29
C VAL A 485 0.43 -11.49 -13.88
N GLY A 486 1.62 -10.93 -13.67
CA GLY A 486 2.26 -10.97 -12.35
C GLY A 486 1.49 -10.18 -11.28
N MET A 487 0.77 -9.12 -11.68
CA MET A 487 -0.13 -8.41 -10.76
C MET A 487 -1.43 -9.19 -10.49
N LEU A 488 -2.03 -9.83 -11.50
CA LEU A 488 -3.18 -10.71 -11.31
C LEU A 488 -2.87 -11.85 -10.35
N GLU A 489 -1.77 -12.58 -10.57
CA GLU A 489 -1.31 -13.67 -9.69
C GLU A 489 -1.17 -13.18 -8.24
N ARG A 490 -0.48 -12.04 -8.06
CA ARG A 490 -0.22 -11.45 -6.75
C ARG A 490 -1.49 -11.01 -6.01
N VAL A 491 -2.34 -10.24 -6.67
CA VAL A 491 -3.58 -9.73 -6.05
C VAL A 491 -4.56 -10.87 -5.80
N HIS A 492 -4.64 -11.84 -6.70
CA HIS A 492 -5.45 -13.05 -6.48
C HIS A 492 -4.98 -13.81 -5.24
N SER A 493 -3.68 -14.10 -5.11
CA SER A 493 -3.14 -14.76 -3.92
C SER A 493 -3.42 -13.97 -2.63
N TYR A 494 -3.31 -12.63 -2.64
CA TYR A 494 -3.64 -11.84 -1.45
C TYR A 494 -5.13 -11.95 -1.07
N ILE A 495 -6.03 -11.96 -2.05
CA ILE A 495 -7.47 -12.13 -1.79
C ILE A 495 -7.74 -13.54 -1.26
N THR A 496 -7.16 -14.55 -1.90
CA THR A 496 -7.37 -15.96 -1.53
C THR A 496 -6.81 -16.29 -0.15
N TYR A 497 -5.62 -15.78 0.20
CA TYR A 497 -4.91 -16.25 1.40
C TYR A 497 -4.82 -15.23 2.53
N GLN A 498 -4.76 -13.93 2.23
CA GLN A 498 -4.77 -12.91 3.30
C GLN A 498 -6.19 -12.49 3.72
N PHE A 499 -7.22 -12.90 2.97
CA PHE A 499 -8.59 -12.41 3.18
C PHE A 499 -9.68 -13.48 3.33
N THR A 500 -9.71 -14.58 2.56
CA THR A 500 -10.90 -15.45 2.49
C THR A 500 -11.39 -15.91 3.86
N PHE A 501 -12.69 -15.70 4.12
CA PHE A 501 -13.37 -15.94 5.41
C PHE A 501 -13.44 -17.43 5.74
N SER A 502 -13.11 -17.80 6.98
CA SER A 502 -13.33 -19.14 7.54
C SER A 502 -14.81 -19.53 7.60
N ASP A 503 -15.72 -18.57 7.62
CA ASP A 503 -17.17 -18.82 7.75
C ASP A 503 -17.82 -19.30 6.44
N LEU A 504 -17.05 -19.32 5.33
CA LEU A 504 -17.52 -19.68 3.99
C LEU A 504 -17.28 -21.15 3.62
N PHE A 505 -16.49 -21.89 4.40
CA PHE A 505 -16.21 -23.31 4.19
C PHE A 505 -16.04 -24.04 5.55
N PRO A 506 -17.12 -24.63 6.10
CA PRO A 506 -17.02 -25.41 7.35
C PRO A 506 -16.05 -26.60 7.25
N ASP A 507 -15.81 -27.10 6.02
CA ASP A 507 -14.92 -28.24 5.76
C ASP A 507 -13.47 -27.84 5.42
N SER A 508 -13.13 -26.54 5.43
CA SER A 508 -11.76 -26.05 5.25
C SER A 508 -11.24 -25.41 6.54
N GLU A 509 -10.70 -26.23 7.43
CA GLU A 509 -9.92 -25.82 8.61
C GLU A 509 -8.64 -25.00 8.29
N SER A 510 -8.36 -24.65 7.03
CA SER A 510 -6.97 -24.43 6.59
C SER A 510 -6.50 -22.99 6.28
N ILE A 511 -7.38 -21.99 6.11
CA ILE A 511 -6.96 -20.62 5.72
C ILE A 511 -7.31 -19.58 6.79
N LYS A 512 -6.29 -19.07 7.49
CA LYS A 512 -6.41 -18.10 8.60
C LYS A 512 -6.04 -16.70 8.11
N ASN A 513 -7.05 -15.83 7.98
CA ASN A 513 -6.93 -14.46 7.43
C ASN A 513 -6.68 -13.38 8.52
N PHE A 514 -6.64 -12.09 8.12
CA PHE A 514 -6.48 -10.98 9.07
C PHE A 514 -7.66 -10.76 10.03
N CYS A 515 -8.85 -11.27 9.72
CA CYS A 515 -10.03 -11.21 10.56
C CYS A 515 -10.12 -12.36 11.57
N SER A 516 -9.27 -13.39 11.44
CA SER A 516 -9.12 -14.45 12.43
C SER A 516 -8.12 -14.06 13.50
N THR A 517 -8.39 -14.43 14.76
CA THR A 517 -7.43 -14.33 15.88
C THR A 517 -6.34 -15.40 15.81
N SER A 518 -6.45 -16.36 14.89
CA SER A 518 -5.50 -17.45 14.74
C SER A 518 -4.25 -17.05 13.94
N VAL A 519 -3.18 -17.81 14.14
CA VAL A 519 -1.88 -17.63 13.48
C VAL A 519 -1.97 -17.82 11.96
N PRO A 520 -1.30 -16.99 11.12
CA PRO A 520 -1.31 -17.14 9.67
C PRO A 520 -0.83 -18.52 9.22
N THR A 521 -1.53 -19.13 8.26
CA THR A 521 -1.13 -20.39 7.59
C THR A 521 -0.48 -20.17 6.23
N TRP A 522 -0.56 -18.95 5.71
CA TRP A 522 0.06 -18.52 4.46
C TRP A 522 1.05 -17.38 4.71
N PRO A 523 2.25 -17.42 4.09
CA PRO A 523 2.78 -18.52 3.28
C PRO A 523 3.01 -19.80 4.11
N PRO A 524 3.10 -20.98 3.48
CA PRO A 524 3.24 -22.24 4.20
C PRO A 524 4.58 -22.32 4.94
N LYS A 525 4.60 -23.04 6.06
CA LYS A 525 5.82 -23.26 6.86
C LYS A 525 6.99 -23.84 6.05
N SER A 526 6.71 -24.61 4.99
CA SER A 526 7.74 -25.16 4.09
C SER A 526 8.56 -24.10 3.36
N ALA A 527 8.03 -22.87 3.22
CA ALA A 527 8.74 -21.73 2.66
C ALA A 527 9.80 -21.16 3.63
N LEU A 528 9.69 -21.45 4.94
CA LEU A 528 10.58 -20.91 5.96
C LEU A 528 12.03 -21.43 5.82
N LYS A 529 12.95 -20.50 5.57
CA LYS A 529 14.39 -20.66 5.72
C LYS A 529 14.85 -19.84 6.90
N VAL A 530 15.34 -20.49 7.95
CA VAL A 530 15.76 -19.81 9.18
C VAL A 530 17.21 -19.37 9.04
N HIS A 531 17.47 -18.08 9.20
CA HIS A 531 18.83 -17.53 9.24
C HIS A 531 19.09 -16.83 10.56
N LEU A 532 20.26 -17.08 11.15
CA LEU A 532 20.74 -16.33 12.30
C LEU A 532 21.68 -15.24 11.83
N GLY A 533 21.22 -13.98 11.89
CA GLY A 533 21.97 -12.83 11.44
C GLY A 533 23.28 -12.60 12.21
N PRO A 534 24.28 -11.96 11.58
CA PRO A 534 25.38 -11.33 12.31
C PRO A 534 24.87 -10.23 13.25
N LEU A 535 25.73 -9.81 14.17
CA LEU A 535 25.48 -8.65 15.03
C LEU A 535 25.27 -7.39 14.18
N GLY A 536 24.31 -6.54 14.55
CA GLY A 536 24.06 -5.28 13.85
C GLY A 536 23.39 -5.40 12.48
N GLN A 537 22.98 -6.60 12.05
CA GLN A 537 22.28 -6.83 10.77
C GLN A 537 20.78 -7.00 10.99
N SER A 538 19.98 -6.41 10.11
CA SER A 538 18.51 -6.57 10.10
C SER A 538 18.12 -7.85 9.36
N CYS A 539 16.90 -8.34 9.58
CA CYS A 539 16.43 -9.50 8.83
C CYS A 539 16.26 -9.21 7.33
N VAL A 540 15.98 -7.97 6.94
CA VAL A 540 16.04 -7.53 5.53
C VAL A 540 17.41 -7.84 4.94
N SER A 541 18.48 -7.34 5.55
CA SER A 541 19.85 -7.53 5.05
C SER A 541 20.30 -9.00 5.08
N VAL A 542 19.95 -9.75 6.13
CA VAL A 542 20.34 -11.16 6.28
C VAL A 542 19.72 -12.02 5.18
N CYS A 543 18.43 -11.83 4.90
CA CYS A 543 17.77 -12.58 3.84
C CYS A 543 18.29 -12.15 2.47
N GLN A 544 18.46 -10.85 2.22
CA GLN A 544 18.97 -10.33 0.94
C GLN A 544 20.38 -10.84 0.61
N HIS A 545 21.31 -10.87 1.57
CA HIS A 545 22.65 -11.43 1.36
C HIS A 545 22.62 -12.94 1.02
N SER A 546 21.54 -13.63 1.37
CA SER A 546 21.32 -15.03 1.05
C SER A 546 20.50 -15.23 -0.23
N SER A 547 20.23 -14.16 -1.00
CA SER A 547 19.32 -14.16 -2.15
C SER A 547 17.89 -14.62 -1.80
N LEU A 548 17.43 -14.25 -0.61
CA LEU A 548 16.11 -14.55 -0.06
C LEU A 548 15.39 -13.26 0.37
N TRP A 549 14.12 -13.40 0.72
CA TRP A 549 13.27 -12.32 1.22
C TRP A 549 12.90 -12.56 2.67
N CYS A 550 12.88 -11.50 3.48
CA CYS A 550 12.33 -11.63 4.83
C CYS A 550 10.81 -11.78 4.73
N GLU A 551 10.26 -12.78 5.41
CA GLU A 551 8.84 -13.12 5.37
C GLU A 551 8.25 -12.96 6.78
N PRO A 552 7.66 -11.80 7.10
CA PRO A 552 7.25 -11.48 8.46
C PRO A 552 6.11 -12.36 8.98
N ALA A 553 5.27 -12.93 8.10
CA ALA A 553 4.20 -13.82 8.52
C ALA A 553 4.72 -15.08 9.24
N LEU A 554 5.97 -15.48 8.98
CA LEU A 554 6.59 -16.70 9.53
C LEU A 554 7.37 -16.48 10.83
N PHE A 555 7.46 -15.25 11.35
CA PHE A 555 8.16 -14.97 12.62
C PHE A 555 7.63 -15.78 13.80
N HIS A 556 6.33 -16.08 13.82
CA HIS A 556 5.70 -16.85 14.89
C HIS A 556 6.31 -18.26 15.04
N HIS A 557 6.83 -18.87 13.97
CA HIS A 557 7.54 -20.15 14.03
C HIS A 557 8.92 -20.06 14.71
N LEU A 558 9.51 -18.87 14.72
CA LEU A 558 10.81 -18.58 15.32
C LEU A 558 10.69 -18.07 16.75
N ASN A 559 9.50 -17.64 17.17
CA ASN A 559 9.27 -17.08 18.50
C ASN A 559 9.04 -18.16 19.57
N THR A 560 9.93 -19.17 19.64
CA THR A 560 9.85 -20.27 20.60
C THR A 560 11.23 -20.64 21.14
N PRO A 561 11.33 -21.17 22.38
CA PRO A 561 12.61 -21.66 22.90
C PRO A 561 13.27 -22.71 21.99
N ALA A 562 12.46 -23.60 21.44
CA ALA A 562 12.92 -24.67 20.55
C ALA A 562 13.58 -24.15 19.26
N ALA A 563 13.24 -22.94 18.79
CA ALA A 563 13.89 -22.35 17.62
C ALA A 563 15.38 -22.08 17.85
N PHE A 564 15.76 -21.66 19.07
CA PHE A 564 17.16 -21.44 19.44
C PHE A 564 17.90 -22.77 19.60
N THR A 565 17.29 -23.75 20.28
CA THR A 565 17.90 -25.07 20.48
C THR A 565 18.21 -25.78 19.17
N ARG A 566 17.31 -25.68 18.17
CA ARG A 566 17.54 -26.25 16.82
C ARG A 566 18.75 -25.64 16.09
N LEU A 567 19.14 -24.42 16.44
CA LEU A 567 20.33 -23.74 15.91
C LEU A 567 21.58 -24.01 16.77
N GLY A 568 21.50 -24.93 17.75
CA GLY A 568 22.60 -25.20 18.68
C GLY A 568 22.87 -24.07 19.67
N LEU A 569 21.95 -23.12 19.83
CA LEU A 569 22.09 -22.00 20.75
C LEU A 569 21.54 -22.35 22.13
N GLY A 570 22.40 -22.37 23.14
CA GLY A 570 22.00 -22.45 24.55
C GLY A 570 21.65 -21.08 25.11
N CYS A 571 20.46 -20.94 25.68
CA CYS A 571 20.01 -19.70 26.33
C CYS A 571 20.27 -19.77 27.84
N SER A 572 21.17 -18.94 28.39
CA SER A 572 21.35 -18.84 29.85
C SER A 572 20.21 -18.08 30.52
N ARG A 573 19.62 -17.12 29.81
CA ARG A 573 18.41 -16.41 30.23
C ARG A 573 17.50 -16.24 29.03
N MET A 574 16.21 -16.46 29.24
CA MET A 574 15.19 -16.21 28.24
C MET A 574 14.24 -15.13 28.75
N VAL A 575 13.97 -14.14 27.91
CA VAL A 575 13.07 -13.02 28.21
C VAL A 575 11.98 -12.94 27.15
N GLN A 576 10.76 -12.63 27.57
CA GLN A 576 9.64 -12.37 26.68
C GLN A 576 9.18 -10.92 26.87
N GLU A 577 9.49 -10.04 25.92
CA GLU A 577 9.29 -8.60 26.05
C GLU A 577 8.78 -7.96 24.75
N VAL A 578 8.35 -6.71 24.86
CA VAL A 578 7.89 -5.90 23.72
C VAL A 578 9.12 -5.23 23.09
N ASN A 579 9.66 -5.86 22.06
CA ASN A 579 10.85 -5.37 21.35
C ASN A 579 10.84 -5.80 19.87
N HIS A 580 10.80 -4.84 18.94
CA HIS A 580 10.73 -5.14 17.50
C HIS A 580 11.92 -5.92 16.93
N LEU A 581 13.03 -5.99 17.66
CA LEU A 581 14.21 -6.75 17.27
C LEU A 581 14.08 -8.25 17.55
N PHE A 582 13.09 -8.68 18.33
CA PHE A 582 12.87 -10.08 18.70
C PHE A 582 12.13 -10.86 17.60
N PRO A 583 12.38 -12.18 17.45
CA PRO A 583 13.27 -13.01 18.25
C PRO A 583 14.76 -12.78 17.97
N SER A 584 15.57 -12.71 19.03
CA SER A 584 17.02 -12.46 18.91
C SER A 584 17.84 -13.17 19.96
N TYR A 585 19.12 -13.35 19.67
CA TYR A 585 20.14 -13.92 20.54
C TYR A 585 21.23 -12.90 20.80
N ASN A 586 21.49 -12.58 22.05
CA ASN A 586 22.62 -11.79 22.47
C ASN A 586 23.74 -12.75 22.93
N PRO A 587 24.90 -12.78 22.25
CA PRO A 587 26.00 -13.68 22.60
C PRO A 587 26.63 -13.32 23.95
N TRP A 588 26.58 -12.05 24.37
CA TRP A 588 27.04 -11.62 25.67
C TRP A 588 26.02 -12.03 26.74
N GLY A 589 26.39 -13.01 27.56
CA GLY A 589 25.49 -13.59 28.57
C GLY A 589 24.50 -14.63 28.01
N ARG A 590 24.56 -14.95 26.71
CA ARG A 590 23.72 -15.97 26.05
C ARG A 590 22.22 -15.73 26.32
N HIS A 591 21.76 -14.50 26.11
CA HIS A 591 20.37 -14.11 26.34
C HIS A 591 19.53 -14.32 25.09
N CYS A 592 18.37 -14.97 25.23
CA CYS A 592 17.42 -15.19 24.14
C CYS A 592 16.16 -14.35 24.38
N GLY A 593 15.79 -13.53 23.40
CA GLY A 593 14.60 -12.68 23.42
C GLY A 593 13.47 -13.29 22.59
N LEU A 594 12.28 -13.38 23.17
CA LEU A 594 11.03 -13.71 22.52
C LEU A 594 10.12 -12.47 22.47
N GLN A 595 9.46 -12.25 21.35
CA GLN A 595 8.50 -11.18 21.17
C GLN A 595 7.22 -11.46 21.97
N ARG A 596 6.71 -10.46 22.68
CA ARG A 596 5.40 -10.49 23.37
C ARG A 596 4.28 -9.89 22.54
N GLU A 597 4.57 -8.88 21.73
CA GLU A 597 3.59 -8.14 20.93
C GLU A 597 3.71 -8.54 19.45
N ASN A 598 2.71 -9.26 18.93
CA ASN A 598 2.74 -9.80 17.57
C ASN A 598 2.80 -8.71 16.49
N LEU A 599 2.24 -7.52 16.76
CA LEU A 599 2.31 -6.39 15.82
C LEU A 599 3.73 -5.81 15.66
N LEU A 600 4.70 -6.23 16.50
CA LEU A 600 6.08 -5.78 16.47
C LEU A 600 7.05 -6.81 15.87
N PHE A 601 6.59 -7.94 15.34
CA PHE A 601 7.46 -8.72 14.47
C PHE A 601 7.89 -7.88 13.28
N SER A 602 9.21 -7.73 13.09
CA SER A 602 9.75 -6.81 12.10
C SER A 602 10.95 -7.38 11.36
N CYS A 603 10.94 -7.30 10.04
CA CYS A 603 12.11 -7.54 9.21
C CYS A 603 13.13 -6.41 9.35
N ALA A 604 12.65 -5.16 9.48
CA ALA A 604 13.47 -3.99 9.73
C ALA A 604 14.05 -3.97 11.16
N GLY A 605 14.98 -3.04 11.40
CA GLY A 605 15.66 -2.89 12.68
C GLY A 605 16.89 -3.81 12.86
N SER A 606 17.94 -3.21 13.40
CA SER A 606 19.17 -3.91 13.79
C SER A 606 19.75 -3.30 15.07
N ASP A 607 20.54 -4.09 15.78
CA ASP A 607 21.22 -3.64 17.00
C ASP A 607 22.60 -4.31 17.11
N PRO A 608 23.68 -3.56 17.43
CA PRO A 608 25.03 -4.12 17.50
C PRO A 608 25.20 -5.23 18.55
N SER A 609 24.30 -5.31 19.53
CA SER A 609 24.34 -6.28 20.61
C SER A 609 23.54 -7.57 20.34
N HIS A 610 22.70 -7.58 19.30
CA HIS A 610 21.78 -8.68 19.03
C HIS A 610 22.00 -9.33 17.66
N ARG A 611 21.97 -10.67 17.65
CA ARG A 611 21.84 -11.50 16.44
C ARG A 611 20.36 -11.84 16.25
N ARG A 612 19.77 -11.48 15.11
CA ARG A 612 18.34 -11.69 14.87
C ARG A 612 18.07 -13.07 14.26
N LEU A 613 17.00 -13.74 14.71
CA LEU A 613 16.49 -14.95 14.06
C LEU A 613 15.51 -14.53 12.98
N CYS A 614 15.90 -14.73 11.73
CA CYS A 614 15.23 -14.15 10.58
C CYS A 614 14.48 -15.22 9.78
N PRO A 615 13.17 -15.02 9.53
CA PRO A 615 12.39 -15.87 8.65
C PRO A 615 12.63 -15.42 7.20
N CYS A 616 13.40 -16.18 6.45
CA CYS A 616 13.64 -15.92 5.04
C CYS A 616 12.80 -16.86 4.15
N SER A 617 12.51 -16.45 2.92
CA SER A 617 11.76 -17.24 1.93
C SER A 617 12.32 -17.04 0.52
N VAL A 618 12.15 -18.05 -0.32
CA VAL A 618 12.48 -18.01 -1.76
C VAL A 618 11.26 -17.54 -2.56
N GLY A 619 11.46 -16.94 -3.73
CA GLY A 619 10.38 -16.67 -4.69
C GLY A 619 10.41 -15.29 -5.33
N GLN A 620 9.32 -14.96 -6.04
CA GLN A 620 9.01 -13.58 -6.41
C GLN A 620 8.82 -12.78 -5.12
N VAL A 621 9.09 -11.47 -5.12
CA VAL A 621 9.15 -10.72 -3.87
C VAL A 621 7.87 -10.77 -3.03
N ALA A 622 6.72 -10.98 -3.67
CA ALA A 622 5.43 -11.15 -3.01
C ALA A 622 4.96 -12.60 -2.86
N LEU A 623 5.52 -13.55 -3.62
CA LEU A 623 5.00 -14.91 -3.74
C LEU A 623 6.12 -15.95 -3.73
N CYS A 624 6.08 -16.83 -2.73
CA CYS A 624 6.91 -18.03 -2.72
C CYS A 624 6.48 -19.04 -3.81
N PRO A 625 7.34 -19.98 -4.23
CA PRO A 625 6.97 -21.01 -5.20
C PRO A 625 5.77 -21.86 -4.77
N GLN A 626 5.54 -22.01 -3.45
CA GLN A 626 4.42 -22.77 -2.88
C GLN A 626 3.23 -21.87 -2.48
N CYS A 627 3.21 -20.60 -2.90
CA CYS A 627 2.22 -19.61 -2.49
C CYS A 627 1.10 -19.39 -3.52
N LEU A 628 1.22 -20.02 -4.70
CA LEU A 628 0.23 -19.99 -5.77
C LEU A 628 -0.77 -21.14 -5.59
#